data_AF-A0A7C9QRK7-F1
#
_entry.id   AF-A0A7C9QRK7-F1
#
_cell.length_a   1.000
_cell.length_b   1.000
_cell.length_c   1.000
_cell.angle_alpha   90.00
_cell.angle_beta   90.00
_cell.angle_gamma   90.00
#
_symmetry.space_group_name_H-M   'P 1'
#
loop_
_entity.id
_entity.type
_entity.pdbx_description
1 polymer ?
#
loop_
_entity_poly.entity_id
_entity_poly.type
_entity_poly.pdbx_seq_one_letter_code
_entity_poly.pdbx_strand_id
1 'polypeptide(L)'
;MGTGRLRKREIDLEDIGRNVIVQATWIASAEYYLNEGMVEICLAPALMPYLLDLKRNFTTVALKYAIGMKSAHAIRIYELLKQYQGIGHRLVTIADLR
;
A
#
# COMPACT_ATOMS: atom_id res chain seq x y z
N MET A 1 9.14 -12.70 19.62
CA MET A 1 8.15 -11.81 18.97
C MET A 1 8.91 -10.76 18.18
N GLY A 2 9.01 -10.93 16.86
CA GLY A 2 9.86 -10.12 16.00
C GLY A 2 9.08 -9.02 15.29
N THR A 3 9.09 -7.81 15.85
CA THR A 3 8.52 -6.60 15.24
C THR A 3 9.41 -5.98 14.13
N GLY A 4 10.54 -6.62 13.80
CA GLY A 4 11.59 -6.05 12.93
C GLY A 4 11.35 -6.08 11.41
N ARG A 5 10.27 -6.70 10.89
CA ARG A 5 10.10 -6.85 9.42
C ARG A 5 9.43 -5.67 8.72
N LEU A 6 8.70 -4.81 9.44
CA LEU A 6 7.95 -3.70 8.84
C LEU A 6 8.78 -2.43 8.61
N ARG A 7 9.93 -2.26 9.29
CA ARG A 7 10.78 -1.07 9.16
C ARG A 7 11.67 -1.03 7.90
N LYS A 8 11.87 -2.16 7.20
CA LYS A 8 12.88 -2.25 6.12
C LYS A 8 12.37 -1.95 4.70
N ARG A 9 11.13 -1.47 4.54
CA ARG A 9 10.65 -1.05 3.22
C ARG A 9 10.94 0.45 3.05
N GLU A 10 12.04 0.73 2.39
CA GLU A 10 12.33 2.05 1.83
C GLU A 10 11.60 2.18 0.49
N ILE A 11 11.15 3.39 0.19
CA ILE A 11 10.50 3.75 -1.07
C ILE A 11 11.28 4.91 -1.65
N ASP A 12 11.64 4.77 -2.92
CA ASP A 12 12.15 5.87 -3.71
C ASP A 12 10.94 6.60 -4.33
N LEU A 13 10.74 7.84 -3.92
CA LEU A 13 9.70 8.73 -4.43
C LEU A 13 10.36 9.70 -5.41
N GLU A 14 10.07 9.55 -6.70
CA GLU A 14 10.50 10.50 -7.73
C GLU A 14 9.57 11.71 -7.76
N ASP A 15 10.11 12.88 -7.39
CA ASP A 15 9.40 14.16 -7.55
C ASP A 15 9.73 14.75 -8.92
N ILE A 16 8.85 14.53 -9.89
CA ILE A 16 8.98 14.99 -11.29
C ILE A 16 9.05 16.52 -11.37
N GLY A 17 8.46 17.25 -10.41
CA GLY A 17 8.48 18.71 -10.39
C GLY A 17 9.79 19.31 -9.89
N ARG A 18 10.52 18.57 -9.04
CA ARG A 18 11.81 19.01 -8.46
C ARG A 18 13.03 18.29 -9.02
N ASN A 19 12.85 17.23 -9.81
CA ASN A 19 13.92 16.37 -10.33
C ASN A 19 14.84 15.83 -9.21
N VAL A 20 14.23 15.34 -8.13
CA VAL A 20 14.92 14.75 -6.97
C VAL A 20 14.27 13.42 -6.62
N ILE A 21 15.11 12.45 -6.23
CA ILE A 21 14.68 11.18 -5.65
C ILE A 21 14.66 11.34 -4.13
N VAL A 22 13.49 11.19 -3.53
CA VAL A 22 13.30 11.23 -2.07
C VAL A 22 13.24 9.80 -1.56
N GLN A 23 14.20 9.41 -0.73
CA GLN A 23 14.18 8.13 -0.04
C GLN A 23 13.39 8.27 1.27
N ALA A 24 12.28 7.57 1.36
CA ALA A 24 11.40 7.61 2.52
C ALA A 24 11.11 6.21 3.06
N THR A 25 10.82 6.11 4.36
CA THR A 25 10.26 4.88 4.95
C THR A 25 8.74 4.90 4.88
N TRP A 26 8.10 3.74 4.92
CA TRP A 26 6.63 3.66 5.05
C TRP A 26 6.11 4.15 6.40
N ILE A 27 6.81 3.77 7.47
CA ILE A 27 6.38 3.93 8.86
C ILE A 27 7.41 4.79 9.59
N ALA A 28 6.96 5.90 10.17
CA ALA A 28 7.76 6.74 11.05
C ALA A 28 7.88 6.11 12.45
N SER A 29 6.76 5.65 13.02
CA SER A 29 6.73 4.94 14.29
C SER A 29 5.63 3.88 14.31
N ALA A 30 5.85 2.84 15.11
CA ALA A 30 4.86 1.83 15.42
C ALA A 30 4.95 1.54 16.92
N GLU A 31 3.85 1.77 17.64
CA GLU A 31 3.74 1.58 19.08
C GLU A 31 2.76 0.45 19.34
N TYR A 32 3.17 -0.50 20.19
CA TYR A 32 2.33 -1.60 20.61
C TYR A 32 1.95 -1.39 22.08
N TYR A 33 0.65 -1.21 22.33
CA TYR A 33 0.13 -1.09 23.68
C TYR A 33 0.03 -2.49 24.29
N LEU A 34 1.00 -2.80 25.16
CA LEU A 34 1.08 -4.09 25.85
C LEU A 34 -0.22 -4.34 26.61
N ASN A 35 -0.74 -5.57 26.50
CA ASN A 35 -1.99 -6.04 27.13
C ASN A 35 -3.30 -5.39 26.64
N GLU A 36 -3.25 -4.41 25.74
CA GLU A 36 -4.45 -3.78 25.16
C GLU A 36 -4.78 -4.33 23.76
N GLY A 37 -3.84 -5.06 23.14
CA GLY A 37 -4.00 -5.58 21.78
C GLY A 37 -4.09 -4.49 20.72
N MET A 38 -3.72 -3.25 21.07
CA MET A 38 -3.79 -2.08 20.21
C MET A 38 -2.40 -1.77 19.62
N VAL A 39 -2.40 -1.39 18.34
CA VAL A 39 -1.20 -0.93 17.64
C VAL A 39 -1.49 0.44 17.06
N GLU A 40 -0.63 1.40 17.37
CA GLU A 40 -0.62 2.71 16.72
C GLU A 40 0.52 2.76 15.71
N ILE A 41 0.23 3.27 14.51
CA ILE A 41 1.18 3.36 13.41
C ILE A 41 1.14 4.77 12.85
N CYS A 42 2.27 5.46 12.87
CA CYS A 42 2.45 6.76 12.22
C CYS A 42 3.12 6.57 10.86
N LEU A 43 2.46 7.04 9.80
CA LEU A 43 3.04 7.07 8.45
C LEU A 43 4.10 8.16 8.35
N ALA A 44 5.11 7.94 7.49
CA ALA A 44 6.15 8.95 7.29
C ALA A 44 5.56 10.23 6.66
N PRO A 45 5.89 11.43 7.18
CA PRO A 45 5.40 12.70 6.63
C PRO A 45 5.71 12.90 5.14
N ALA A 46 6.84 12.34 4.67
CA ALA A 46 7.23 12.37 3.26
C ALA A 46 6.21 11.69 2.32
N LEU A 47 5.37 10.78 2.84
CA LEU A 47 4.32 10.11 2.06
C LEU A 47 3.01 10.89 1.99
N MET A 48 2.79 11.85 2.89
CA MET A 48 1.54 12.62 2.96
C MET A 48 1.10 13.24 1.63
N PRO A 49 1.96 13.94 0.86
CA PRO A 49 1.54 14.51 -0.42
C PRO A 49 1.08 13.43 -1.42
N TYR A 50 1.77 12.29 -1.45
CA TYR A 50 1.45 11.17 -2.35
C TYR A 50 0.17 10.43 -1.94
N LEU A 51 -0.11 10.30 -0.64
CA LEU A 51 -1.35 9.71 -0.11
C LEU A 51 -2.60 10.55 -0.41
N LEU A 52 -2.44 11.87 -0.53
CA LEU A 52 -3.53 12.79 -0.89
C LEU A 52 -3.89 12.70 -2.37
N ASP A 53 -2.90 12.51 -3.26
CA ASP A 53 -3.16 12.25 -4.69
C ASP A 53 -3.82 10.89 -4.93
N LEU A 54 -3.52 9.90 -4.09
CA LEU A 54 -4.27 8.63 -4.02
C LEU A 54 -5.76 8.83 -3.73
N LYS A 55 -6.15 9.96 -3.09
CA LYS A 55 -7.56 10.31 -2.85
C LYS A 55 -8.32 10.71 -4.14
N ARG A 56 -7.66 10.89 -5.27
CA ARG A 56 -8.32 11.12 -6.57
C ARG A 56 -8.44 9.86 -7.42
N ASN A 57 -7.53 8.89 -7.23
CA ASN A 57 -7.39 7.71 -8.09
C ASN A 57 -7.49 6.38 -7.32
N PHE A 58 -8.37 6.29 -6.32
CA PHE A 58 -8.49 5.08 -5.51
C PHE A 58 -9.30 3.97 -6.17
N THR A 59 -8.77 2.75 -6.05
CA THR A 59 -9.56 1.53 -6.18
C THR A 59 -10.15 1.19 -4.82
N THR A 60 -11.44 1.40 -4.63
CA THR A 60 -12.11 1.08 -3.37
C THR A 60 -12.24 -0.44 -3.22
N VAL A 61 -11.35 -1.03 -2.45
CA VAL A 61 -11.42 -2.42 -2.01
C VAL A 61 -12.14 -2.46 -0.67
N ALA A 62 -13.30 -3.11 -0.62
CA ALA A 62 -13.97 -3.35 0.66
C ALA A 62 -13.14 -4.31 1.51
N LEU A 63 -12.66 -3.81 2.65
CA LEU A 63 -11.74 -4.48 3.56
C LEU A 63 -12.22 -5.89 3.98
N LYS A 64 -13.54 -6.07 4.11
CA LYS A 64 -14.16 -7.38 4.37
C LYS A 64 -13.75 -8.50 3.40
N TYR A 65 -13.49 -8.15 2.14
CA TYR A 65 -13.08 -9.12 1.12
C TYR A 65 -11.56 -9.31 1.12
N ALA A 66 -10.80 -8.24 1.37
CA ALA A 66 -9.33 -8.30 1.49
C ALA A 66 -8.88 -9.16 2.67
N ILE A 67 -9.50 -8.99 3.85
CA ILE A 67 -9.13 -9.71 5.08
C ILE A 67 -9.40 -11.22 4.96
N GLY A 68 -10.43 -11.63 4.21
CA GLY A 68 -10.75 -13.04 4.02
C GLY A 68 -9.77 -13.82 3.14
N MET A 69 -8.92 -13.11 2.38
CA MET A 69 -7.96 -13.72 1.46
C MET A 69 -6.62 -14.01 2.15
N LYS A 70 -6.20 -15.28 2.13
CA LYS A 70 -4.94 -15.74 2.76
C LYS A 70 -3.69 -15.57 1.87
N SER A 71 -3.88 -15.32 0.57
CA SER A 71 -2.80 -15.20 -0.40
C SER A 71 -2.61 -13.74 -0.82
N ALA A 72 -1.38 -13.24 -0.72
CA ALA A 72 -1.02 -11.90 -1.20
C ALA A 72 -1.31 -11.74 -2.70
N HIS A 73 -1.10 -12.80 -3.50
CA HIS A 73 -1.43 -12.79 -4.92
C HIS A 73 -2.94 -12.71 -5.17
N ALA A 74 -3.75 -13.38 -4.34
CA ALA A 74 -5.20 -13.30 -4.47
C ALA A 74 -5.72 -11.89 -4.19
N ILE A 75 -5.20 -11.24 -3.14
CA ILE A 75 -5.49 -9.83 -2.83
C ILE A 75 -5.09 -8.94 -4.01
N ARG A 76 -3.90 -9.15 -4.57
CA ARG A 76 -3.39 -8.35 -5.70
C ARG A 76 -4.24 -8.50 -6.96
N ILE A 77 -4.67 -9.71 -7.29
CA ILE A 77 -5.58 -9.96 -8.42
C ILE A 77 -6.93 -9.28 -8.17
N TYR A 78 -7.46 -9.36 -6.95
CA TYR A 78 -8.71 -8.70 -6.59
C TYR A 78 -8.62 -7.17 -6.70
N GLU A 79 -7.51 -6.57 -6.27
CA GLU A 79 -7.23 -5.14 -6.46
C GLU A 79 -7.26 -4.76 -7.95
N LEU A 80 -6.57 -5.54 -8.79
CA LEU A 80 -6.55 -5.31 -10.24
C LEU A 80 -7.96 -5.39 -10.84
N LEU A 81 -8.74 -6.40 -10.47
CA LEU A 81 -10.11 -6.54 -10.95
C LEU A 81 -11.00 -5.37 -10.50
N LYS A 82 -10.80 -4.87 -9.29
CA LYS A 82 -11.54 -3.71 -8.77
C LYS A 82 -11.14 -2.41 -9.46
N GLN A 83 -9.86 -2.22 -9.78
CA GLN A 83 -9.37 -1.03 -10.46
C GLN A 83 -10.04 -0.85 -11.83
N TYR A 84 -10.28 -1.95 -12.53
CA TYR A 84 -10.87 -1.96 -13.87
C TYR A 84 -12.33 -2.39 -13.89
N GLN A 85 -13.03 -2.34 -12.76
CA GLN A 85 -14.43 -2.77 -12.67
C GLN A 85 -15.33 -2.02 -13.68
N GLY A 86 -15.03 -0.75 -13.98
CA GLY A 86 -15.77 0.04 -14.97
C GLY A 86 -15.54 -0.36 -16.44
N ILE A 87 -14.41 -1.01 -16.75
CA ILE A 87 -14.08 -1.51 -18.10
C ILE A 87 -14.70 -2.91 -18.33
N GLY A 88 -14.92 -3.66 -17.24
CA GLY A 88 -15.57 -4.96 -17.24
C GLY A 88 -14.64 -6.13 -17.57
N HIS A 89 -13.70 -5.96 -18.51
CA HIS A 89 -12.66 -6.96 -18.80
C HIS A 89 -11.34 -6.31 -19.20
N ARG A 90 -10.22 -7.00 -18.94
CA ARG A 90 -8.87 -6.57 -19.30
C ARG A 90 -8.04 -7.77 -19.71
N LEU A 91 -7.32 -7.64 -20.82
CA LEU A 91 -6.26 -8.58 -21.23
C LEU A 91 -4.93 -8.06 -20.71
N VAL A 92 -4.17 -8.94 -20.04
CA VAL A 92 -2.86 -8.63 -19.45
C VAL A 92 -1.91 -9.77 -19.78
N THR A 93 -0.67 -9.45 -20.13
CA THR A 93 0.34 -10.48 -20.36
C THR A 93 0.87 -11.00 -19.03
N ILE A 94 1.42 -12.22 -19.02
CA ILE A 94 2.01 -12.80 -17.80
C ILE A 94 3.23 -11.99 -17.34
N ALA A 95 3.96 -11.37 -18.27
CA ALA A 95 5.11 -10.52 -17.95
C ALA A 95 4.69 -9.29 -17.11
N ASP A 96 3.53 -8.71 -17.41
CA ASP A 96 3.00 -7.53 -16.70
C ASP A 96 2.37 -7.88 -15.33
N LEU A 97 2.22 -9.18 -15.01
CA LEU A 97 1.64 -9.68 -13.75
C LEU A 97 2.69 -10.09 -12.71
N ARG A 98 3.98 -10.04 -13.05
CA ARG A 98 5.09 -10.48 -12.18
C ARG A 98 5.47 -9.45 -11.11
#